data_AF-A0A151XIF8-F1
#
_entry.id   AF-A0A151XIF8-F1
#
_cell.length_a   1.000
_cell.length_b   1.000
_cell.length_c   1.000
_cell.angle_alpha   90.00
_cell.angle_beta   90.00
_cell.angle_gamma   90.00
#
_symmetry.space_group_name_H-M   'P 1'
#
loop_
_entity.id
_entity.type
_entity.pdbx_description
1 polymer ?
#
loop_
_entity_poly.entity_id
_entity_poly.type
_entity_poly.pdbx_seq_one_letter_code
_entity_poly.pdbx_strand_id
1 'polypeptide(L)'
;MQMVVERQEVDHAMSWLSTLGGAFSALGEEFDHCAKIAGKISVKQFELAMRLDNPLLVARCRLYAALSFIQCGNFTTPKYMIRRIYNFALKEKDVRLQNMCQGVWAKLRYNHKQYKQQKKSLHISSEI
;
A
#
# COMPACT_ATOMS: atom_id res chain seq x y z
N MET A 1 -27.40 1.33 -20.76
CA MET A 1 -26.55 2.50 -21.08
C MET A 1 -25.92 3.12 -19.82
N GLN A 2 -26.69 3.37 -18.75
CA GLN A 2 -26.19 3.95 -17.48
C GLN A 2 -25.00 3.20 -16.84
N MET A 3 -25.06 1.86 -16.78
CA MET A 3 -24.01 1.03 -16.15
C MET A 3 -22.64 1.08 -16.87
N VAL A 4 -22.63 1.38 -18.18
CA VAL A 4 -21.38 1.45 -18.96
C VAL A 4 -20.66 2.77 -18.69
N VAL A 5 -21.42 3.86 -18.59
CA VAL A 5 -20.90 5.20 -18.28
C VAL A 5 -20.32 5.24 -16.87
N GLU A 6 -21.05 4.71 -15.88
CA GLU A 6 -20.57 4.62 -14.50
C GLU A 6 -19.26 3.84 -14.39
N ARG A 7 -19.16 2.70 -15.10
CA ARG A 7 -17.92 1.93 -15.13
C ARG A 7 -16.75 2.71 -15.73
N GLN A 8 -16.98 3.42 -16.82
CA GLN A 8 -15.95 4.24 -17.48
C GLN A 8 -15.46 5.39 -16.58
N GLU A 9 -16.37 6.05 -15.86
CA GLU A 9 -16.03 7.10 -14.91
C GLU A 9 -15.20 6.55 -13.74
N VAL A 10 -15.57 5.37 -13.22
CA VAL A 10 -14.82 4.71 -12.14
C VAL A 10 -13.42 4.30 -12.62
N ASP A 11 -13.29 3.74 -13.82
CA ASP A 11 -12.00 3.38 -14.40
C ASP A 11 -11.11 4.62 -14.61
N HIS A 12 -11.68 5.73 -15.08
CA HIS A 12 -10.97 7.00 -15.22
C HIS A 12 -10.50 7.51 -13.86
N ALA A 13 -11.38 7.58 -12.86
CA ALA A 13 -11.02 7.99 -11.50
C ALA A 13 -9.91 7.10 -10.91
N MET A 14 -9.98 5.79 -11.14
CA MET A 14 -8.96 4.84 -10.68
C MET A 14 -7.59 5.10 -11.32
N SER A 15 -7.55 5.49 -12.59
CA SER A 15 -6.33 5.88 -13.30
C SER A 15 -5.67 7.09 -12.66
N TRP A 16 -6.43 8.17 -12.43
CA TRP A 16 -5.93 9.39 -11.77
C TRP A 16 -5.42 9.10 -10.35
N LEU A 17 -6.19 8.35 -9.56
CA LEU A 17 -5.79 7.99 -8.21
C LEU A 17 -4.55 7.10 -8.18
N SER A 18 -4.35 6.24 -9.19
CA SER A 18 -3.15 5.40 -9.29
C SER A 18 -1.90 6.22 -9.58
N THR A 19 -1.99 7.20 -10.47
CA THR A 19 -0.90 8.13 -10.78
C THR A 19 -0.54 8.98 -9.56
N LEU A 20 -1.52 9.63 -8.94
CA LEU A 20 -1.29 10.46 -7.75
C LEU A 20 -0.82 9.62 -6.55
N GLY A 21 -1.43 8.47 -6.31
CA GLY A 21 -1.06 7.56 -5.24
C GLY A 21 0.37 7.05 -5.38
N GLY A 22 0.79 6.72 -6.61
CA GLY A 22 2.17 6.36 -6.91
C GLY A 22 3.16 7.49 -6.61
N ALA A 23 2.85 8.72 -7.04
CA ALA A 23 3.68 9.90 -6.79
C ALA A 23 3.82 10.20 -5.28
N PHE A 24 2.70 10.27 -4.55
CA PHE A 24 2.73 10.48 -3.10
C PHE A 24 3.41 9.33 -2.35
N SER A 25 3.25 8.08 -2.80
CA SER A 25 3.95 6.95 -2.18
C SER A 25 5.46 7.03 -2.42
N ALA A 26 5.92 7.46 -3.60
CA ALA A 26 7.35 7.66 -3.85
C ALA A 26 7.95 8.74 -2.92
N LEU A 27 7.25 9.87 -2.77
CA LEU A 27 7.63 10.92 -1.82
C LEU A 27 7.50 10.47 -0.35
N GLY A 28 6.63 9.52 -0.06
CA GLY A 28 6.36 8.99 1.27
C GLY A 28 7.52 8.23 1.91
N GLU A 29 8.57 7.88 1.15
CA GLU A 29 9.80 7.31 1.74
C GLU A 29 10.60 8.36 2.53
N GLU A 30 10.45 9.64 2.19
CA GLU A 30 11.15 10.77 2.85
C GLU A 30 10.18 11.62 3.69
N PHE A 31 8.96 11.83 3.20
CA PHE A 31 8.00 12.74 3.80
C PHE A 31 6.77 11.99 4.35
N ASP A 32 6.67 11.88 5.68
CA ASP A 32 5.57 11.20 6.37
C ASP A 32 4.17 11.72 5.97
N HIS A 33 4.04 13.03 5.72
CA HIS A 33 2.77 13.60 5.25
C HIS A 33 2.34 13.04 3.87
N CYS A 34 3.30 12.80 2.96
CA CYS A 34 3.03 12.20 1.66
C CYS A 34 2.61 10.73 1.81
N ALA A 35 3.25 9.98 2.71
CA ALA A 35 2.84 8.60 3.01
C ALA A 35 1.39 8.54 3.51
N LYS A 36 1.00 9.46 4.40
CA LYS A 36 -0.39 9.60 4.88
C LYS A 36 -1.36 9.92 3.76
N ILE A 37 -1.00 10.81 2.82
CA ILE A 37 -1.82 11.14 1.66
C ILE A 37 -1.97 9.92 0.74
N ALA A 38 -0.88 9.19 0.45
CA ALA A 38 -0.93 7.95 -0.34
C ALA A 38 -1.86 6.91 0.32
N GLY A 39 -1.84 6.81 1.65
CA GLY A 39 -2.79 5.99 2.41
C GLY A 39 -4.25 6.41 2.18
N LYS A 40 -4.56 7.70 2.28
CA LYS A 40 -5.93 8.21 2.01
C LYS A 40 -6.37 7.91 0.57
N ILE A 41 -5.47 8.08 -0.40
CA ILE A 41 -5.74 7.76 -1.81
C ILE A 41 -6.04 6.27 -1.97
N SER A 42 -5.27 5.38 -1.32
CA SER A 42 -5.51 3.94 -1.40
C SER A 42 -6.87 3.50 -0.86
N VAL A 43 -7.41 4.22 0.14
CA VAL A 43 -8.77 4.00 0.66
C VAL A 43 -9.81 4.38 -0.40
N LYS A 44 -9.62 5.51 -1.11
CA LYS A 44 -10.49 5.89 -2.22
C LYS A 44 -10.44 4.92 -3.38
N GLN A 45 -9.25 4.43 -3.74
CA GLN A 45 -9.10 3.36 -4.72
C GLN A 45 -9.82 2.07 -4.29
N PHE A 46 -9.76 1.72 -3.00
CA PHE A 46 -10.49 0.56 -2.46
C PHE A 46 -12.01 0.73 -2.58
N GLU A 47 -12.55 1.89 -2.20
CA GLU A 47 -13.98 2.20 -2.34
C GLU A 47 -14.45 2.04 -3.79
N LEU A 48 -13.68 2.53 -4.76
CA LEU A 48 -13.97 2.36 -6.20
C LEU A 48 -13.85 0.90 -6.65
N ALA A 49 -12.79 0.20 -6.22
CA ALA A 49 -12.57 -1.20 -6.59
C ALA A 49 -13.69 -2.13 -6.10
N MET A 50 -14.27 -1.84 -4.92
CA MET A 50 -15.44 -2.54 -4.40
C MET A 50 -16.68 -2.34 -5.29
N ARG A 51 -16.87 -1.13 -5.86
CA ARG A 51 -17.99 -0.85 -6.79
C ARG A 51 -17.84 -1.58 -8.13
N LEU A 52 -16.60 -1.82 -8.56
CA LEU A 52 -16.30 -2.58 -9.79
C LEU A 52 -16.40 -4.11 -9.61
N ASP A 53 -16.70 -4.59 -8.41
CA ASP A 53 -16.71 -6.01 -8.05
C ASP A 53 -15.43 -6.76 -8.50
N ASN A 54 -14.27 -6.08 -8.40
CA ASN A 54 -12.99 -6.63 -8.84
C ASN A 54 -12.12 -7.01 -7.63
N PRO A 55 -12.14 -8.29 -7.20
CA PRO A 55 -11.46 -8.72 -5.98
C PRO A 55 -9.93 -8.60 -6.07
N LEU A 56 -9.35 -8.76 -7.26
CA LEU A 56 -7.91 -8.56 -7.48
C LEU A 56 -7.52 -7.09 -7.33
N LEU A 57 -8.34 -6.17 -7.86
CA LEU A 57 -8.11 -4.73 -7.73
C LEU A 57 -8.24 -4.29 -6.27
N VAL A 58 -9.26 -4.78 -5.58
CA VAL A 58 -9.45 -4.61 -4.13
C VAL A 58 -8.21 -5.06 -3.35
N ALA A 59 -7.64 -6.21 -3.69
CA ALA A 59 -6.43 -6.72 -3.05
C ALA A 59 -5.21 -5.82 -3.30
N ARG A 60 -5.05 -5.27 -4.51
CA ARG A 60 -4.00 -4.28 -4.84
C ARG A 60 -4.15 -3.01 -4.00
N CYS A 61 -5.37 -2.47 -3.87
CA CYS A 61 -5.62 -1.27 -3.04
C CYS A 61 -5.25 -1.49 -1.58
N ARG A 62 -5.59 -2.66 -1.02
CA ARG A 62 -5.15 -3.02 0.35
C ARG A 62 -3.64 -3.12 0.47
N LEU A 63 -2.95 -3.57 -0.59
CA LEU A 63 -1.49 -3.62 -0.61
C LEU A 63 -0.86 -2.22 -0.66
N TYR A 64 -1.47 -1.27 -1.38
CA TYR A 64 -1.06 0.14 -1.36
C TYR A 64 -1.24 0.76 0.04
N ALA A 65 -2.35 0.46 0.72
CA ALA A 65 -2.53 0.85 2.13
C ALA A 65 -1.48 0.22 3.05
N ALA A 66 -1.12 -1.05 2.84
CA ALA A 66 -0.04 -1.68 3.60
C ALA A 66 1.30 -0.97 3.41
N LEU A 67 1.60 -0.51 2.19
CA LEU A 67 2.80 0.27 1.90
C LEU A 67 2.81 1.62 2.63
N SER A 68 1.69 2.35 2.65
CA SER A 68 1.64 3.62 3.40
C SER A 68 1.82 3.43 4.90
N PHE A 69 1.31 2.34 5.49
CA PHE A 69 1.59 2.01 6.90
C PHE A 69 3.09 1.79 7.16
N ILE A 70 3.77 1.08 6.26
CA ILE A 70 5.23 0.85 6.36
C ILE A 70 5.98 2.18 6.31
N GLN A 71 5.61 3.05 5.38
CA GLN A 71 6.21 4.37 5.20
C GLN A 71 5.98 5.28 6.42
N CYS A 72 4.85 5.14 7.11
CA CYS A 72 4.56 5.82 8.38
C CYS A 72 5.19 5.14 9.62
N GLY A 73 6.09 4.16 9.44
CA GLY A 73 6.75 3.45 10.54
C GLY A 73 5.89 2.43 11.30
N ASN A 74 4.71 2.05 10.78
CA ASN A 74 3.89 0.98 11.35
C ASN A 74 4.19 -0.35 10.63
N PHE A 75 4.72 -1.34 11.35
CA PHE A 75 5.18 -2.59 10.75
C PHE A 75 4.30 -3.81 11.06
N THR A 76 3.49 -3.74 12.12
CA THR A 76 2.71 -4.89 12.60
C THR A 76 1.52 -5.16 11.69
N THR A 77 0.66 -4.16 11.49
CA THR A 77 -0.53 -4.27 10.64
C THR A 77 -0.20 -4.69 9.20
N PRO A 78 0.73 -4.02 8.47
CA PRO A 78 1.01 -4.38 7.08
C PRO A 78 1.60 -5.79 6.94
N LYS A 79 2.32 -6.31 7.94
CA LYS A 79 2.81 -7.69 7.94
C LYS A 79 1.67 -8.70 7.78
N TYR A 80 0.58 -8.54 8.53
CA TYR A 80 -0.58 -9.42 8.43
C TYR A 80 -1.35 -9.21 7.13
N MET A 81 -1.49 -7.95 6.70
CA MET A 81 -2.16 -7.61 5.43
C MET A 81 -1.46 -8.28 4.24
N ILE A 82 -0.15 -8.13 4.11
CA ILE A 82 0.64 -8.68 2.99
C ILE A 82 0.50 -10.20 2.94
N ARG A 83 0.60 -10.90 4.08
CA ARG A 83 0.44 -12.36 4.14
C ARG A 83 -0.94 -12.81 3.67
N ARG A 84 -2.00 -12.11 4.11
CA ARG A 84 -3.37 -12.42 3.69
C ARG A 84 -3.56 -12.20 2.19
N ILE A 85 -3.03 -11.10 1.66
CA ILE A 85 -3.11 -10.77 0.23
C ILE A 85 -2.30 -11.76 -0.61
N TYR A 86 -1.11 -12.16 -0.16
CA TYR A 86 -0.29 -13.14 -0.85
C TYR A 86 -0.97 -14.51 -0.93
N ASN A 87 -1.57 -14.97 0.17
CA ASN A 87 -2.34 -16.22 0.18
C ASN A 87 -3.55 -16.15 -0.76
N PHE A 88 -4.22 -15.01 -0.83
CA PHE A 88 -5.29 -14.78 -1.80
C PHE A 88 -4.73 -14.83 -3.25
N ALA A 89 -3.62 -14.16 -3.53
CA ALA A 89 -2.98 -14.15 -4.84
C ALA A 89 -2.50 -15.54 -5.30
N LEU A 90 -2.11 -16.42 -4.37
CA LEU A 90 -1.79 -17.82 -4.66
C LEU A 90 -3.04 -18.60 -5.10
N LYS A 91 -4.18 -18.41 -4.40
CA LYS A 91 -5.45 -19.05 -4.74
C LYS A 91 -5.97 -18.61 -6.11
N GLU A 92 -5.90 -17.31 -6.39
CA GLU A 92 -6.29 -16.73 -7.68
C GLU A 92 -5.26 -16.96 -8.80
N LYS A 93 -4.10 -17.55 -8.48
CA LYS A 93 -2.98 -17.74 -9.42
C LYS A 93 -2.49 -16.43 -10.09
N ASP A 94 -2.69 -15.28 -9.43
CA ASP A 94 -2.25 -13.96 -9.92
C ASP A 94 -0.77 -13.75 -9.57
N VAL A 95 0.10 -14.09 -10.52
CA VAL A 95 1.56 -13.95 -10.39
C VAL A 95 1.99 -12.50 -10.18
N ARG A 96 1.28 -11.54 -10.78
CA ARG A 96 1.60 -10.11 -10.65
C ARG A 96 1.39 -9.64 -9.21
N LEU A 97 0.26 -9.98 -8.60
CA LEU A 97 -0.07 -9.62 -7.23
C LEU A 97 0.85 -10.34 -6.23
N GLN A 98 1.26 -11.58 -6.53
CA GLN A 98 2.28 -12.29 -5.77
C GLN A 98 3.61 -11.51 -5.75
N ASN A 99 4.08 -11.06 -6.92
CA ASN A 99 5.30 -10.25 -7.03
C ASN A 99 5.17 -8.90 -6.31
N MET A 100 4.01 -8.24 -6.43
CA MET A 100 3.74 -7.00 -5.69
C MET A 100 3.85 -7.23 -4.17
N CYS A 101 3.28 -8.32 -3.64
CA CYS A 101 3.39 -8.65 -2.21
C CYS A 101 4.83 -8.85 -1.78
N GLN A 102 5.65 -9.53 -2.60
CA GLN A 102 7.07 -9.73 -2.31
C GLN A 102 7.84 -8.39 -2.29
N GLY A 103 7.56 -7.49 -3.23
CA GLY A 103 8.14 -6.15 -3.26
C GLY A 103 7.81 -5.34 -2.01
N VAL A 104 6.54 -5.31 -1.59
CA VAL A 104 6.12 -4.60 -0.37
C VAL A 104 6.68 -5.28 0.89
N TRP A 105 6.82 -6.61 0.90
CA TRP A 105 7.47 -7.34 1.99
C TRP A 105 8.96 -6.98 2.12
N ALA A 106 9.66 -6.81 1.00
CA ALA A 106 11.04 -6.33 1.01
C ALA A 106 11.14 -4.94 1.63
N LYS A 107 10.25 -4.01 1.24
CA LYS A 107 10.15 -2.66 1.84
C LYS A 107 9.84 -2.71 3.34
N LEU A 108 8.95 -3.60 3.78
CA LEU A 108 8.63 -3.79 5.21
C LEU A 108 9.89 -4.18 5.99
N ARG A 109 10.64 -5.18 5.51
CA ARG A 109 11.85 -5.65 6.18
C ARG A 109 12.92 -4.56 6.25
N TYR A 110 13.12 -3.84 5.16
CA TYR A 110 14.09 -2.75 5.08
C TYR A 110 13.75 -1.64 6.08
N ASN A 111 12.54 -1.08 6.01
CA ASN A 111 12.13 0.03 6.87
C ASN A 111 12.11 -0.36 8.36
N HIS A 112 11.66 -1.57 8.69
CA HIS A 112 11.70 -2.04 10.08
C HIS A 112 13.13 -2.18 10.61
N LYS A 113 14.09 -2.58 9.76
CA LYS A 113 15.52 -2.62 10.13
C LYS A 113 16.06 -1.22 10.40
N GLN A 114 15.77 -0.26 9.51
CA GLN A 114 16.18 1.14 9.67
C GLN A 114 15.62 1.75 10.96
N TYR A 115 14.32 1.54 11.22
CA TYR A 115 13.66 2.01 12.43
C TYR A 115 14.33 1.48 13.71
N LYS A 116 14.67 0.19 13.75
CA LYS A 116 15.39 -0.40 14.89
C LYS A 116 16.78 0.19 15.08
N GLN A 117 17.50 0.46 14.00
CA GLN A 117 18.83 1.07 14.05
C GLN A 117 18.76 2.50 14.61
N GLN A 118 17.84 3.32 14.10
CA GLN A 118 17.62 4.69 14.60
C GLN A 118 17.27 4.69 16.09
N LYS A 119 16.37 3.79 16.53
CA LYS A 119 15.99 3.68 17.94
C LYS A 119 17.16 3.29 18.84
N LYS A 120 18.05 2.41 18.36
CA LYS A 120 19.26 2.02 19.10
C LYS A 120 20.25 3.18 19.22
N SER A 121 20.45 3.96 18.16
CA SER A 121 21.31 5.14 18.17
C SER A 121 20.81 6.21 19.16
N LEU A 122 19.49 6.47 19.17
CA LEU A 122 18.86 7.42 20.10
C LEU A 122 19.04 7.01 21.57
N HIS A 123 18.99 5.71 21.87
CA HIS A 123 19.18 5.22 23.24
C HIS A 123 20.61 5.42 23.73
N ILE A 124 21.62 5.17 22.87
CA ILE A 124 23.03 5.39 23.20
C ILE A 124 23.32 6.88 23.43
N SER A 125 22.75 7.78 22.62
CA SER A 125 22.90 9.23 22.79
C SER A 125 22.21 9.79 24.04
N SER A 126 21.27 9.06 24.65
CA SER A 126 20.61 9.47 25.91
C SER A 126 21.32 8.98 27.18
N GLU A 127 22.33 8.12 27.03
CA GLU A 127 23.10 7.53 28.15
C GLU A 127 24.50 8.16 28.32
N ILE A 128 24.88 9.10 27.43
CA ILE A 128 26.11 9.91 27.48
C ILE A 128 25.73 11.31 27.93
#